data_AF-A0A0Q6ZS08-F1
#
_entry.id   AF-A0A0Q6ZS08-F1
#
_cell.length_a   1.000
_cell.length_b   1.000
_cell.length_c   1.000
_cell.angle_alpha   90.00
_cell.angle_beta   90.00
_cell.angle_gamma   90.00
#
_symmetry.space_group_name_H-M   'P 1'
#
loop_
_entity.id
_entity.type
_entity.pdbx_description
1 polymer ?
#
loop_
_entity_poly.entity_id
_entity_poly.type
_entity_poly.pdbx_seq_one_letter_code
_entity_poly.pdbx_strand_id
1 'polypeptide(L)'
;MENLAITEDVRALIAENAPVAIGVSGGKDSQAAALATVRHLDQVGHSGPRILVHADLGTVEWDDSLDICEELAEHLQCDLVVVRRKAGGLMERWESRWLSSKTRYEELSTVTLVPCWSTPAMRFCTSELKTHVIMSELKRRFKGQRVLNVIGVRREESAARARMAVADRDAGGQVWTWRPIIDLKTEDVFAMIDASGLRPHPAYRVHGMSRVSCRFCIMSNIADLTAATAVPESQELYRRMVSLEAVSGFAFQGSRWLGDVAPGLLSNVQRDQLAAAKQRAALRKEIEARITKPMLYVKGWPTRMLTDDEASILAATRDEISDLYGFNSQHLTVSSIHERYADLLEQSAARLKSTASINETREAAMRRVV
;
A
#
# COMPACT_ATOMS: atom_id res chain seq x y z
N MET A 1 -34.08 -9.66 6.37
CA MET A 1 -32.93 -10.26 7.09
C MET A 1 -31.72 -10.06 6.21
N GLU A 2 -30.84 -9.13 6.56
CA GLU A 2 -29.59 -8.97 5.81
C GLU A 2 -28.67 -10.17 6.06
N ASN A 3 -28.09 -10.69 4.98
CA ASN A 3 -27.14 -11.80 5.02
C ASN A 3 -25.80 -11.32 5.60
N LEU A 4 -25.69 -11.31 6.93
CA LEU A 4 -24.42 -11.17 7.62
C LEU A 4 -23.65 -12.50 7.57
N ALA A 5 -22.49 -12.51 6.93
CA ALA A 5 -21.62 -13.69 6.92
C ALA A 5 -20.84 -13.79 8.23
N ILE A 6 -21.01 -14.89 8.97
CA ILE A 6 -20.39 -15.08 10.28
C ILE A 6 -20.03 -16.56 10.50
N THR A 7 -18.86 -16.83 11.08
CA THR A 7 -18.41 -18.19 11.45
C THR A 7 -18.63 -18.47 12.93
N GLU A 8 -18.56 -19.73 13.34
CA GLU A 8 -18.72 -20.11 14.76
C GLU A 8 -17.64 -19.48 15.66
N ASP A 9 -16.38 -19.42 15.19
CA ASP A 9 -15.30 -18.76 15.92
C ASP A 9 -15.59 -17.27 16.18
N VAL A 10 -16.18 -16.58 15.20
CA VAL A 10 -16.56 -15.17 15.35
C VAL A 10 -17.72 -15.04 16.34
N ARG A 11 -18.72 -15.94 16.30
CA ARG A 11 -19.81 -15.96 17.28
C ARG A 11 -19.27 -16.14 18.70
N ALA A 12 -18.34 -17.06 18.90
CA ALA A 12 -17.70 -17.30 20.18
C ALA A 12 -16.99 -16.05 20.71
N LEU A 13 -16.19 -15.37 19.87
CA LEU A 13 -15.52 -14.12 20.25
C LEU A 13 -16.51 -13.01 20.63
N ILE A 14 -17.60 -12.86 19.88
CA ILE A 14 -18.64 -11.87 20.18
C ILE A 14 -19.33 -12.19 21.51
N ALA A 15 -19.66 -13.47 21.76
CA ALA A 15 -20.29 -13.94 23.00
C ALA A 15 -19.39 -13.76 24.24
N GLU A 16 -18.07 -13.86 24.05
CA GLU A 16 -17.08 -13.57 25.09
C GLU A 16 -16.85 -12.07 25.33
N ASN A 17 -17.56 -11.19 24.61
CA ASN A 17 -17.37 -9.74 24.66
C ASN A 17 -15.94 -9.29 24.28
N ALA A 18 -15.32 -10.01 23.35
CA ALA A 18 -14.01 -9.62 22.82
C ALA A 18 -14.07 -8.23 22.15
N PRO A 19 -13.04 -7.37 22.31
CA PRO A 19 -12.99 -6.09 21.62
C PRO A 19 -13.19 -6.20 20.11
N VAL A 20 -14.08 -5.37 19.57
CA VAL A 20 -14.39 -5.29 18.14
C VAL A 20 -13.84 -3.99 17.58
N ALA A 21 -12.91 -4.09 16.63
CA ALA A 21 -12.34 -2.96 15.94
C ALA A 21 -12.71 -3.01 14.45
N ILE A 22 -13.36 -1.96 13.95
CA ILE A 22 -13.92 -1.92 12.60
C ILE A 22 -13.12 -0.95 11.74
N GLY A 23 -12.44 -1.45 10.71
CA GLY A 23 -11.67 -0.63 9.79
C GLY A 23 -12.58 0.23 8.89
N VAL A 24 -12.47 1.55 9.01
CA VAL A 24 -13.24 2.53 8.23
C VAL A 24 -12.35 3.44 7.39
N SER A 25 -12.79 3.79 6.19
CA SER A 25 -11.97 4.48 5.20
C SER A 25 -12.71 5.54 4.38
N GLY A 26 -13.92 5.91 4.79
CA GLY A 26 -14.84 6.71 3.98
C GLY A 26 -15.45 5.95 2.79
N GLY A 27 -14.94 4.77 2.43
CA GLY A 27 -15.50 3.94 1.36
C GLY A 27 -16.81 3.24 1.76
N LYS A 28 -17.69 3.03 0.77
CA LYS A 28 -19.01 2.40 0.93
C LYS A 28 -18.95 1.03 1.62
N ASP A 29 -17.97 0.20 1.26
CA ASP A 29 -17.87 -1.17 1.76
C ASP A 29 -17.46 -1.19 3.24
N SER A 30 -16.58 -0.27 3.67
CA SER A 30 -16.26 -0.12 5.10
C SER A 30 -17.41 0.46 5.91
N GLN A 31 -18.19 1.39 5.34
CA GLN A 31 -19.37 1.97 5.98
C GLN A 31 -20.46 0.91 6.19
N ALA A 32 -20.79 0.12 5.16
CA ALA A 32 -21.73 -0.99 5.27
C ALA A 32 -21.25 -2.08 6.26
N ALA A 33 -19.96 -2.40 6.26
CA ALA A 33 -19.41 -3.35 7.24
C ALA A 33 -19.60 -2.87 8.68
N ALA A 34 -19.38 -1.58 8.95
CA ALA A 34 -19.60 -1.00 10.27
C ALA A 34 -21.08 -1.04 10.68
N LEU A 35 -21.98 -0.62 9.80
CA LEU A 35 -23.43 -0.66 10.01
C LEU A 35 -23.92 -2.09 10.32
N ALA A 36 -23.54 -3.06 9.49
CA ALA A 36 -23.93 -4.45 9.65
C ALA A 36 -23.37 -5.07 10.94
N THR A 37 -22.10 -4.79 11.25
CA THR A 37 -21.48 -5.28 12.48
C THR A 37 -22.12 -4.69 13.72
N VAL A 38 -22.23 -3.37 13.85
CA VAL A 38 -22.77 -2.74 15.08
C VAL A 38 -24.22 -3.17 15.32
N ARG A 39 -25.05 -3.20 14.27
CA ARG A 39 -26.42 -3.74 14.34
C ARG A 39 -26.45 -5.17 14.88
N HIS A 40 -25.54 -6.02 14.42
CA HIS A 40 -25.46 -7.40 14.91
C HIS A 40 -25.02 -7.46 16.38
N LEU A 41 -24.00 -6.67 16.76
CA LEU A 41 -23.53 -6.59 18.15
C LEU A 41 -24.63 -6.14 19.11
N ASP A 42 -25.47 -5.19 18.70
CA ASP A 42 -26.63 -4.75 19.48
C ASP A 42 -27.68 -5.85 19.64
N GLN A 43 -28.00 -6.55 18.54
CA GLN A 43 -28.99 -7.64 18.57
C GLN A 43 -28.60 -8.78 19.50
N VAL A 44 -27.30 -9.08 19.63
CA VAL A 44 -26.80 -10.15 20.50
C VAL A 44 -26.41 -9.67 21.89
N GLY A 45 -26.60 -8.37 22.20
CA GLY A 45 -26.30 -7.80 23.51
C GLY A 45 -24.82 -7.75 23.85
N HIS A 46 -23.94 -7.61 22.85
CA HIS A 46 -22.49 -7.51 23.07
C HIS A 46 -22.14 -6.28 23.91
N SER A 47 -21.41 -6.48 25.00
CA SER A 47 -21.01 -5.42 25.97
C SER A 47 -19.52 -5.09 25.95
N GLY A 48 -18.75 -5.72 25.06
CA GLY A 48 -17.32 -5.45 24.89
C GLY A 48 -17.03 -4.11 24.20
N PRO A 49 -15.75 -3.66 24.21
CA PRO A 49 -15.35 -2.44 23.53
C PRO A 49 -15.60 -2.50 22.02
N ARG A 50 -16.13 -1.42 21.45
CA ARG A 50 -16.38 -1.27 20.01
C ARG A 50 -15.73 0.02 19.54
N ILE A 51 -14.83 -0.09 18.56
CA ILE A 51 -14.15 1.09 18.00
C ILE A 51 -14.19 1.06 16.48
N LEU A 52 -14.28 2.24 15.88
CA LEU A 52 -13.93 2.43 14.48
C LEU A 52 -12.43 2.78 14.40
N VAL A 53 -11.74 2.27 13.39
CA VAL A 53 -10.33 2.56 13.16
C VAL A 53 -10.13 3.07 11.75
N HIS A 54 -9.76 4.34 11.64
CA HIS A 54 -9.39 4.96 10.39
C HIS A 54 -7.87 5.04 10.27
N ALA A 55 -7.33 4.56 9.15
CA ALA A 55 -5.91 4.69 8.84
C ALA A 55 -5.75 5.81 7.81
N ASP A 56 -5.22 6.94 8.27
CA ASP A 56 -5.08 8.18 7.51
C ASP A 56 -3.80 8.10 6.65
N LEU A 57 -3.97 8.17 5.33
CA LEU A 57 -2.90 8.09 4.33
C LEU A 57 -2.31 9.47 3.97
N GLY A 58 -2.77 10.54 4.62
CA GLY A 58 -2.36 11.92 4.40
C GLY A 58 -3.03 12.53 3.16
N THR A 59 -2.30 13.42 2.50
CA THR A 59 -2.78 14.28 1.39
C THR A 59 -3.33 13.55 0.16
N VAL A 60 -3.21 12.22 0.10
CA VAL A 60 -3.74 11.42 -1.00
C VAL A 60 -5.23 11.09 -0.86
N GLU A 61 -5.80 11.26 0.34
CA GLU A 61 -7.21 11.02 0.61
C GLU A 61 -8.09 12.17 0.09
N TRP A 62 -9.40 11.91 0.02
CA TRP A 62 -10.38 12.96 -0.24
C TRP A 62 -10.62 13.75 1.04
N ASP A 63 -11.00 15.01 0.93
CA ASP A 63 -11.22 15.84 2.12
C ASP A 63 -12.39 15.27 2.95
N ASP A 64 -13.45 14.77 2.31
CA ASP A 64 -14.59 14.15 3.00
C ASP A 64 -14.28 12.77 3.63
N SER A 65 -13.11 12.15 3.36
CA SER A 65 -12.88 10.75 3.78
C SER A 65 -12.88 10.59 5.31
N LEU A 66 -12.31 11.56 6.03
CA LEU A 66 -12.33 11.57 7.49
C LEU A 66 -13.72 11.96 8.01
N ASP A 67 -14.33 13.00 7.45
CA ASP A 67 -15.66 13.48 7.84
C ASP A 67 -16.71 12.38 7.75
N ILE A 68 -16.70 11.58 6.68
CA ILE A 68 -17.59 10.41 6.54
C ILE A 68 -17.33 9.35 7.63
N CYS A 69 -16.08 9.18 8.07
CA CYS A 69 -15.77 8.27 9.18
C CYS A 69 -16.23 8.83 10.53
N GLU A 70 -16.15 10.15 10.72
CA GLU A 70 -16.62 10.85 11.92
C GLU A 70 -18.15 10.82 12.01
N GLU A 71 -18.87 11.17 10.94
CA GLU A 71 -20.33 11.05 10.85
C GLU A 71 -20.80 9.62 11.15
N LEU A 72 -20.10 8.62 10.62
CA LEU A 72 -20.39 7.20 10.88
C LEU A 72 -20.13 6.83 12.36
N ALA A 73 -19.08 7.35 12.97
CA ALA A 73 -18.75 7.12 14.37
C ALA A 73 -19.82 7.70 15.30
N GLU A 74 -20.26 8.92 15.03
CA GLU A 74 -21.35 9.58 15.76
C GLU A 74 -22.66 8.81 15.62
N HIS A 75 -23.02 8.42 14.39
CA HIS A 75 -24.23 7.66 14.12
C HIS A 75 -24.26 6.31 14.85
N LEU A 76 -23.11 5.62 14.91
CA LEU A 76 -22.97 4.33 15.56
C LEU A 76 -22.64 4.42 17.06
N GLN A 77 -22.48 5.64 17.60
CA GLN A 77 -22.06 5.91 18.97
C GLN A 77 -20.79 5.13 19.36
N CYS A 78 -19.81 5.08 18.45
CA CYS A 78 -18.54 4.38 18.62
C CYS A 78 -17.37 5.37 18.62
N ASP A 79 -16.32 5.08 19.40
CA ASP A 79 -15.08 5.85 19.34
C ASP A 79 -14.40 5.69 17.97
N LEU A 80 -13.94 6.81 17.38
CA LEU A 80 -13.10 6.79 16.19
C LEU A 80 -11.61 6.91 16.58
N VAL A 81 -10.83 5.88 16.26
CA VAL A 81 -9.37 5.86 16.43
C VAL A 81 -8.70 6.13 15.09
N VAL A 82 -8.05 7.28 14.96
CA VAL A 82 -7.26 7.63 13.78
C VAL A 82 -5.80 7.22 13.97
N VAL A 83 -5.30 6.35 13.11
CA VAL A 83 -3.90 5.90 13.11
C VAL A 83 -3.15 6.43 11.90
N ARG A 84 -1.87 6.76 12.09
CA ARG A 84 -1.00 7.35 11.06
C ARG A 84 0.36 6.68 11.05
N ARG A 85 0.95 6.56 9.85
CA ARG A 85 2.35 6.19 9.70
C ARG A 85 3.23 7.37 10.13
N LYS A 86 4.14 7.16 11.08
CA LYS A 86 5.01 8.22 11.63
C LYS A 86 5.88 8.94 10.60
N ALA A 87 6.28 8.24 9.54
CA ALA A 87 7.18 8.76 8.51
C ALA A 87 6.43 9.40 7.31
N GLY A 88 5.25 9.97 7.56
CA GLY A 88 4.42 10.63 6.54
C GLY A 88 3.45 9.70 5.82
N GLY A 89 2.61 10.33 5.00
CA GLY A 89 1.54 9.71 4.21
C GLY A 89 2.05 8.96 2.98
N LEU A 90 1.11 8.59 2.10
CA LEU A 90 1.42 7.74 0.95
C LEU A 90 2.24 8.49 -0.10
N MET A 91 1.99 9.79 -0.28
CA MET A 91 2.74 10.63 -1.22
C MET A 91 4.21 10.72 -0.79
N GLU A 92 4.47 11.05 0.48
CA GLU A 92 5.81 11.12 1.04
C GLU A 92 6.52 9.75 0.98
N ARG A 93 5.76 8.66 1.13
CA ARG A 93 6.27 7.30 1.00
C ARG A 93 6.77 7.00 -0.42
N TRP A 94 6.08 7.49 -1.46
CA TRP A 94 6.49 7.35 -2.86
C TRP A 94 7.71 8.23 -3.18
N GLU A 95 7.72 9.48 -2.72
CA GLU A 95 8.87 10.39 -2.89
C GLU A 95 10.13 9.83 -2.22
N SER A 96 10.01 9.39 -0.97
CA SER A 96 11.11 8.73 -0.24
C SER A 96 11.58 7.45 -0.94
N ARG A 97 10.66 6.70 -1.57
CA ARG A 97 11.02 5.52 -2.36
C ARG A 97 11.83 5.87 -3.60
N TRP A 98 11.49 6.96 -4.29
CA TRP A 98 12.27 7.44 -5.42
C TRP A 98 13.68 7.84 -4.99
N LEU A 99 13.81 8.63 -3.92
CA LEU A 99 15.10 9.02 -3.37
C LEU A 99 15.95 7.78 -3.00
N SER A 100 15.35 6.81 -2.32
CA SER A 100 16.01 5.54 -2.01
C SER A 100 16.38 4.72 -3.25
N SER A 101 15.61 4.80 -4.34
CA SER A 101 15.99 4.17 -5.60
C SER A 101 17.21 4.84 -6.22
N LYS A 102 17.24 6.17 -6.25
CA LYS A 102 18.39 6.94 -6.73
C LYS A 102 19.65 6.59 -5.93
N THR A 103 19.61 6.72 -4.61
CA THR A 103 20.78 6.46 -3.75
C THR A 103 21.30 5.03 -3.92
N ARG A 104 20.42 4.04 -3.92
CA ARG A 104 20.83 2.64 -4.12
C ARG A 104 21.41 2.40 -5.51
N TYR A 105 20.96 3.12 -6.52
CA TYR A 105 21.55 3.04 -7.84
C TYR A 105 22.94 3.66 -7.86
N GLU A 106 23.10 4.86 -7.29
CA GLU A 106 24.39 5.57 -7.20
C GLU A 106 25.45 4.71 -6.49
N GLU A 107 25.08 4.01 -5.41
CA GLU A 107 25.97 3.14 -4.60
C GLU A 107 26.13 1.70 -5.12
N LEU A 108 25.53 1.37 -6.27
CA LEU A 108 25.47 0.01 -6.82
C LEU A 108 24.85 -1.01 -5.83
N SER A 109 23.96 -0.56 -4.96
CA SER A 109 23.11 -1.42 -4.11
C SER A 109 21.90 -1.98 -4.88
N THR A 110 21.72 -1.56 -6.13
CA THR A 110 20.86 -2.18 -7.13
C THR A 110 21.45 -1.97 -8.52
N VAL A 111 21.13 -2.86 -9.45
CA VAL A 111 21.62 -2.80 -10.84
C VAL A 111 20.64 -2.10 -11.79
N THR A 112 19.39 -1.89 -11.37
CA THR A 112 18.35 -1.19 -12.16
C THR A 112 17.58 -0.22 -11.26
N LEU A 113 17.00 0.82 -11.84
CA LEU A 113 16.14 1.73 -11.09
C LEU A 113 14.84 1.04 -10.68
N VAL A 114 14.41 1.34 -9.45
CA VAL A 114 13.20 0.77 -8.85
C VAL A 114 12.07 1.80 -8.89
N PRO A 115 10.89 1.45 -9.41
CA PRO A 115 9.74 2.35 -9.43
C PRO A 115 9.35 2.84 -8.03
N CYS A 116 8.94 4.12 -7.95
CA CYS A 116 8.50 4.77 -6.71
C CYS A 116 7.04 4.44 -6.36
N TRP A 117 6.22 4.10 -7.35
CA TRP A 117 4.78 3.89 -7.18
C TRP A 117 4.45 2.58 -6.49
N SER A 118 3.30 2.55 -5.83
CA SER A 118 2.66 1.30 -5.46
C SER A 118 2.22 0.53 -6.71
N THR A 119 2.20 -0.79 -6.62
CA THR A 119 1.68 -1.67 -7.66
C THR A 119 0.64 -2.62 -7.08
N PRO A 120 -0.17 -3.32 -7.88
CA PRO A 120 -1.10 -4.33 -7.35
C PRO A 120 -0.40 -5.39 -6.48
N ALA A 121 0.83 -5.77 -6.85
CA ALA A 121 1.67 -6.69 -6.09
C ALA A 121 2.36 -6.02 -4.88
N MET A 122 2.56 -4.71 -4.90
CA MET A 122 3.28 -3.95 -3.87
C MET A 122 2.48 -2.73 -3.42
N ARG A 123 1.45 -2.99 -2.60
CA ARG A 123 0.52 -1.98 -2.09
C ARG A 123 1.00 -1.41 -0.75
N PHE A 124 1.90 -0.43 -0.76
CA PHE A 124 2.36 0.26 0.47
C PHE A 124 1.20 0.84 1.27
N CYS A 125 0.20 1.38 0.55
CA CYS A 125 -1.03 1.89 1.15
C CYS A 125 -1.77 0.83 1.99
N THR A 126 -1.70 -0.46 1.61
CA THR A 126 -2.32 -1.55 2.36
C THR A 126 -1.38 -2.05 3.46
N SER A 127 -0.18 -2.52 3.11
CA SER A 127 0.70 -3.18 4.08
C SER A 127 1.24 -2.22 5.12
N GLU A 128 1.87 -1.13 4.69
CA GLU A 128 2.60 -0.22 5.56
C GLU A 128 1.69 0.82 6.23
N LEU A 129 0.75 1.40 5.47
CA LEU A 129 -0.08 2.52 5.94
C LEU A 129 -1.42 2.12 6.53
N LYS A 130 -1.90 0.89 6.31
CA LYS A 130 -3.15 0.38 6.90
C LYS A 130 -2.88 -0.77 7.86
N THR A 131 -2.48 -1.93 7.32
CA THR A 131 -2.35 -3.16 8.10
C THR A 131 -1.36 -3.00 9.25
N HIS A 132 -0.13 -2.54 9.01
CA HIS A 132 0.87 -2.43 10.08
C HIS A 132 0.46 -1.46 11.19
N VAL A 133 -0.04 -0.27 10.84
CA VAL A 133 -0.41 0.74 11.84
C VAL A 133 -1.67 0.36 12.62
N ILE A 134 -2.67 -0.21 11.95
CA ILE A 134 -3.89 -0.70 12.62
C ILE A 134 -3.53 -1.87 13.54
N MET A 135 -2.81 -2.88 13.06
CA MET A 135 -2.43 -4.03 13.89
C MET A 135 -1.57 -3.62 15.08
N SER A 136 -0.63 -2.68 14.89
CA SER A 136 0.17 -2.14 16.00
C SER A 136 -0.70 -1.46 17.05
N GLU A 137 -1.69 -0.67 16.63
CA GLU A 137 -2.61 0.00 17.55
C GLU A 137 -3.51 -0.99 18.28
N LEU A 138 -4.10 -1.98 17.59
CA LEU A 138 -4.95 -3.00 18.21
C LEU A 138 -4.19 -3.82 19.25
N LYS A 139 -2.97 -4.26 18.93
CA LYS A 139 -2.14 -5.04 19.87
C LYS A 139 -1.73 -4.23 21.09
N ARG A 140 -1.51 -2.92 20.93
CA ARG A 140 -1.18 -2.00 22.02
C ARG A 140 -2.41 -1.72 22.91
N ARG A 141 -3.55 -1.41 22.29
CA ARG A 141 -4.79 -1.01 22.95
C ARG A 141 -5.45 -2.16 23.71
N PHE A 142 -5.48 -3.34 23.09
CA PHE A 142 -6.13 -4.54 23.65
C PHE A 142 -5.08 -5.60 24.00
N LYS A 143 -4.05 -5.18 24.74
CA LYS A 143 -2.94 -6.06 25.13
C LYS A 143 -3.46 -7.26 25.92
N GLY A 144 -3.08 -8.46 25.49
CA GLY A 144 -3.47 -9.72 26.15
C GLY A 144 -4.90 -10.20 25.85
N GLN A 145 -5.67 -9.46 25.05
CA GLN A 145 -7.03 -9.83 24.66
C GLN A 145 -7.05 -10.33 23.21
N ARG A 146 -8.01 -11.21 22.90
CA ARG A 146 -8.37 -11.54 21.52
C ARG A 146 -9.19 -10.40 20.93
N VAL A 147 -8.85 -9.95 19.73
CA VAL A 147 -9.52 -8.80 19.08
C VAL A 147 -10.15 -9.26 17.78
N LEU A 148 -11.40 -8.83 17.56
CA LEU A 148 -12.10 -9.02 16.30
C LEU A 148 -11.90 -7.78 15.41
N ASN A 149 -11.04 -7.90 14.40
CA ASN A 149 -10.76 -6.89 13.39
C ASN A 149 -11.72 -7.04 12.20
N VAL A 150 -12.65 -6.11 12.03
CA VAL A 150 -13.67 -6.14 10.98
C VAL A 150 -13.20 -5.33 9.77
N ILE A 151 -13.35 -5.89 8.57
CA ILE A 151 -13.01 -5.21 7.31
C ILE A 151 -14.13 -5.34 6.27
N GLY A 152 -14.36 -4.27 5.50
CA GLY A 152 -15.33 -4.22 4.40
C GLY A 152 -14.79 -4.82 3.10
N VAL A 153 -14.62 -6.14 3.05
CA VAL A 153 -14.22 -6.87 1.84
C VAL A 153 -15.38 -7.71 1.33
N ARG A 154 -15.61 -7.69 0.00
CA ARG A 154 -16.65 -8.47 -0.69
C ARG A 154 -16.09 -9.33 -1.81
N ARG A 155 -16.71 -10.49 -2.06
CA ARG A 155 -16.33 -11.44 -3.12
C ARG A 155 -16.46 -10.83 -4.52
N GLU A 156 -17.48 -10.00 -4.74
CA GLU A 156 -17.78 -9.35 -6.02
C GLU A 156 -16.64 -8.43 -6.51
N GLU A 157 -15.82 -7.89 -5.61
CA GLU A 157 -14.83 -6.87 -5.96
C GLU A 157 -13.67 -7.39 -6.82
N SER A 158 -13.31 -8.69 -6.74
CA SER A 158 -12.26 -9.28 -7.60
C SER A 158 -12.19 -10.80 -7.47
N ALA A 159 -11.58 -11.47 -8.46
CA ALA A 159 -11.32 -12.92 -8.43
C ALA A 159 -10.45 -13.39 -7.23
N ALA A 160 -9.61 -12.50 -6.69
CA ALA A 160 -8.84 -12.79 -5.49
C ALA A 160 -9.72 -12.74 -4.23
N ARG A 161 -10.56 -11.70 -4.11
CA ARG A 161 -11.52 -11.57 -2.99
C ARG A 161 -12.62 -12.61 -3.03
N ALA A 162 -13.00 -13.08 -4.21
CA ALA A 162 -13.97 -14.16 -4.40
C ALA A 162 -13.60 -15.47 -3.68
N ARG A 163 -12.30 -15.69 -3.38
CA ARG A 163 -11.80 -16.89 -2.69
C ARG A 163 -11.53 -16.68 -1.20
N MET A 164 -11.74 -15.47 -0.67
CA MET A 164 -11.46 -15.18 0.73
C MET A 164 -12.46 -15.88 1.65
N ALA A 165 -12.00 -16.29 2.84
CA ALA A 165 -12.86 -16.84 3.88
C ALA A 165 -13.63 -15.72 4.60
N VAL A 166 -14.75 -16.05 5.22
CA VAL A 166 -15.54 -15.13 6.06
C VAL A 166 -14.70 -14.58 7.22
N ALA A 167 -13.88 -15.43 7.82
CA ALA A 167 -12.95 -15.05 8.87
C ALA A 167 -11.63 -15.84 8.78
N ASP A 168 -10.55 -15.23 9.28
CA ASP A 168 -9.25 -15.87 9.51
C ASP A 168 -8.55 -15.22 10.71
N ARG A 169 -7.40 -15.76 11.14
CA ARG A 169 -6.63 -15.26 12.29
C ARG A 169 -5.16 -15.08 11.97
N ASP A 170 -4.51 -14.16 12.68
CA ASP A 170 -3.06 -14.01 12.61
C ASP A 170 -2.34 -15.24 13.19
N ALA A 171 -1.05 -15.39 12.88
CA ALA A 171 -0.26 -16.55 13.33
C ALA A 171 -0.23 -16.69 14.86
N GLY A 172 -0.38 -15.58 15.60
CA GLY A 172 -0.44 -15.58 17.06
C GLY A 172 -1.83 -15.85 17.63
N GLY A 173 -2.87 -15.92 16.80
CA GLY A 173 -4.26 -16.11 17.22
C GLY A 173 -4.85 -14.97 18.04
N GLN A 174 -4.14 -13.83 18.15
CA GLN A 174 -4.57 -12.68 18.93
C GLN A 174 -5.60 -11.86 18.15
N VAL A 175 -5.39 -11.68 16.85
CA VAL A 175 -6.28 -10.87 16.01
C VAL A 175 -7.00 -11.77 15.01
N TRP A 176 -8.33 -11.71 15.05
CA TRP A 176 -9.21 -12.39 14.11
C TRP A 176 -9.76 -11.38 13.12
N THR A 177 -9.56 -11.61 11.83
CA THR A 177 -10.12 -10.75 10.79
C THR A 177 -11.48 -11.30 10.35
N TRP A 178 -12.52 -10.47 10.42
CA TRP A 178 -13.89 -10.82 10.03
C TRP A 178 -14.40 -9.92 8.89
N ARG A 179 -15.11 -10.54 7.94
CA ARG A 179 -15.64 -9.93 6.71
C ARG A 179 -17.17 -10.09 6.68
N PRO A 180 -17.91 -9.26 7.44
CA PRO A 180 -19.35 -9.44 7.68
C PRO A 180 -20.19 -9.36 6.42
N ILE A 181 -19.77 -8.54 5.47
CA ILE A 181 -20.52 -8.23 4.24
C ILE A 181 -19.99 -8.97 3.01
N ILE A 182 -19.22 -10.05 3.22
CA ILE A 182 -18.40 -10.66 2.16
C ILE A 182 -19.21 -11.12 0.94
N ASP A 183 -20.48 -11.48 1.15
CA ASP A 183 -21.37 -11.97 0.10
C ASP A 183 -22.37 -10.91 -0.42
N LEU A 184 -22.30 -9.67 0.08
CA LEU A 184 -23.14 -8.58 -0.42
C LEU A 184 -22.71 -8.11 -1.81
N LYS A 185 -23.67 -7.67 -2.61
CA LYS A 185 -23.42 -6.96 -3.88
C LYS A 185 -23.29 -5.46 -3.66
N THR A 186 -22.80 -4.77 -4.68
CA THR A 186 -22.64 -3.31 -4.63
C THR A 186 -23.96 -2.59 -4.39
N GLU A 187 -25.05 -3.07 -4.98
CA GLU A 187 -26.41 -2.53 -4.78
C GLU A 187 -26.87 -2.71 -3.34
N ASP A 188 -26.66 -3.88 -2.74
CA ASP A 188 -26.97 -4.15 -1.33
C ASP A 188 -26.21 -3.22 -0.40
N VAL A 189 -24.94 -2.94 -0.69
CA VAL A 189 -24.10 -2.02 0.09
C VAL A 189 -24.65 -0.60 0.07
N PHE A 190 -25.02 -0.08 -1.10
CA PHE A 190 -25.60 1.26 -1.18
C PHE A 190 -26.99 1.31 -0.53
N ALA A 191 -27.84 0.31 -0.75
CA ALA A 191 -29.15 0.22 -0.14
C ALA A 191 -29.06 0.17 1.40
N MET A 192 -28.07 -0.54 1.95
CA MET A 192 -27.81 -0.58 3.39
C MET A 192 -27.42 0.79 3.96
N ILE A 193 -26.59 1.55 3.25
CA ILE A 193 -26.20 2.91 3.66
C ILE A 193 -27.41 3.84 3.60
N ASP A 194 -28.19 3.79 2.52
CA ASP A 194 -29.38 4.63 2.36
C ASP A 194 -30.43 4.34 3.45
N ALA A 195 -30.64 3.05 3.76
CA ALA A 195 -31.57 2.62 4.81
C ALA A 195 -31.12 3.02 6.22
N SER A 196 -29.84 3.35 6.45
CA SER A 196 -29.38 3.87 7.74
C SER A 196 -29.60 5.37 7.90
N GLY A 197 -30.02 6.07 6.84
CA GLY A 197 -30.14 7.53 6.82
C GLY A 197 -28.81 8.27 6.66
N LEU A 198 -27.70 7.53 6.51
CA LEU A 198 -26.41 8.11 6.17
C LEU A 198 -26.27 8.26 4.65
N ARG A 199 -25.26 9.02 4.24
CA ARG A 199 -24.88 9.15 2.83
C ARG A 199 -23.58 8.39 2.59
N PRO A 200 -23.40 7.77 1.41
CA PRO A 200 -22.07 7.34 0.99
C PRO A 200 -21.22 8.57 0.66
N HIS A 201 -19.90 8.39 0.66
CA HIS A 201 -18.94 9.44 0.29
C HIS A 201 -19.35 10.15 -1.02
N PRO A 202 -19.29 11.51 -1.06
CA PRO A 202 -19.65 12.30 -2.24
C PRO A 202 -19.01 11.86 -3.55
N ALA A 203 -17.76 11.38 -3.50
CA ALA A 203 -17.03 10.88 -4.65
C ALA A 203 -17.80 9.82 -5.47
N TYR A 204 -18.64 8.98 -4.86
CA TYR A 204 -19.47 8.03 -5.60
C TYR A 204 -20.57 8.72 -6.41
N ARG A 205 -21.48 9.44 -5.75
CA ARG A 205 -22.73 9.92 -6.35
C ARG A 205 -22.61 11.31 -6.99
N VAL A 206 -21.64 12.11 -6.55
CA VAL A 206 -21.42 13.48 -7.04
C VAL A 206 -20.32 13.52 -8.09
N HIS A 207 -19.21 12.81 -7.87
CA HIS A 207 -18.06 12.84 -8.78
C HIS A 207 -18.03 11.65 -9.76
N GLY A 208 -18.92 10.66 -9.60
CA GLY A 208 -19.02 9.52 -10.51
C GLY A 208 -17.91 8.48 -10.35
N MET A 209 -17.23 8.46 -9.20
CA MET A 209 -16.22 7.45 -8.91
C MET A 209 -16.86 6.07 -8.76
N SER A 210 -16.32 5.06 -9.44
CA SER A 210 -16.71 3.66 -9.21
C SER A 210 -16.15 3.09 -7.90
N ARG A 211 -15.10 3.72 -7.37
CA ARG A 211 -14.40 3.33 -6.14
C ARG A 211 -13.81 4.54 -5.42
N VAL A 212 -13.89 4.53 -4.10
CA VAL A 212 -13.27 5.55 -3.24
C VAL A 212 -12.14 4.91 -2.45
N SER A 213 -10.98 5.54 -2.53
CA SER A 213 -9.70 5.18 -1.92
C SER A 213 -8.89 6.49 -1.88
N CYS A 214 -7.60 6.48 -2.18
CA CYS A 214 -6.90 7.71 -2.57
C CYS A 214 -7.58 8.36 -3.79
N ARG A 215 -7.55 9.69 -3.88
CA ARG A 215 -8.02 10.48 -5.04
C ARG A 215 -7.49 9.91 -6.36
N PHE A 216 -6.18 9.69 -6.44
CA PHE A 216 -5.53 8.96 -7.52
C PHE A 216 -5.01 7.63 -7.00
N CYS A 217 -5.78 6.56 -7.23
CA CYS A 217 -5.40 5.24 -6.79
C CYS A 217 -4.83 4.39 -7.94
N ILE A 218 -3.80 3.61 -7.65
CA ILE A 218 -3.15 2.69 -8.61
C ILE A 218 -4.08 1.60 -9.17
N MET A 219 -5.25 1.40 -8.57
CA MET A 219 -6.29 0.48 -9.03
C MET A 219 -7.48 1.19 -9.72
N SER A 220 -7.44 2.52 -9.86
CA SER A 220 -8.52 3.28 -10.49
C SER A 220 -8.49 3.09 -12.00
N ASN A 221 -9.66 3.00 -12.61
CA ASN A 221 -9.78 3.00 -14.06
C ASN A 221 -9.57 4.43 -14.61
N ILE A 222 -9.56 4.60 -15.93
CA ILE A 222 -9.33 5.91 -16.53
C ILE A 222 -10.45 6.92 -16.25
N ALA A 223 -11.71 6.46 -16.19
CA ALA A 223 -12.85 7.31 -15.88
C ALA A 223 -12.78 7.83 -14.45
N ASP A 224 -12.43 6.97 -13.48
CA ASP A 224 -12.17 7.35 -12.09
C ASP A 224 -11.04 8.39 -11.98
N LEU A 225 -9.92 8.19 -12.68
CA LEU A 225 -8.81 9.15 -12.65
C LEU A 225 -9.24 10.49 -13.26
N THR A 226 -10.00 10.47 -14.35
CA THR A 226 -10.52 11.68 -15.02
C THR A 226 -11.49 12.42 -14.09
N ALA A 227 -12.42 11.70 -13.47
CA ALA A 227 -13.35 12.24 -12.48
C ALA A 227 -12.60 12.91 -11.32
N ALA A 228 -11.58 12.25 -10.77
CA ALA A 228 -10.75 12.83 -9.71
C ALA A 228 -10.06 14.14 -10.15
N THR A 229 -9.55 14.22 -11.38
CA THR A 229 -8.94 15.48 -11.87
C THR A 229 -9.94 16.64 -12.03
N ALA A 230 -11.22 16.34 -12.23
CA ALA A 230 -12.26 17.36 -12.34
C ALA A 230 -12.61 18.02 -10.99
N VAL A 231 -12.22 17.39 -9.86
CA VAL A 231 -12.50 17.93 -8.52
C VAL A 231 -11.37 18.87 -8.09
N PRO A 232 -11.65 20.16 -7.77
CA PRO A 232 -10.61 21.15 -7.46
C PRO A 232 -9.62 20.75 -6.37
N GLU A 233 -10.08 20.14 -5.28
CA GLU A 233 -9.24 19.68 -4.16
C GLU A 233 -8.15 18.67 -4.60
N SER A 234 -8.39 17.93 -5.68
CA SER A 234 -7.47 16.91 -6.18
C SER A 234 -6.36 17.47 -7.06
N GLN A 235 -6.48 18.70 -7.55
CA GLN A 235 -5.60 19.21 -8.61
C GLN A 235 -4.17 19.50 -8.13
N GLU A 236 -3.99 19.89 -6.86
CA GLU A 236 -2.65 20.07 -6.30
C GLU A 236 -1.93 18.73 -6.19
N LEU A 237 -2.60 17.72 -5.64
CA LEU A 237 -2.07 16.36 -5.56
C LEU A 237 -1.77 15.80 -6.96
N TYR A 238 -2.64 16.04 -7.94
CA TYR A 238 -2.42 15.65 -9.33
C TYR A 238 -1.09 16.21 -9.84
N ARG A 239 -0.87 17.52 -9.71
CA ARG A 239 0.37 18.19 -10.13
C ARG A 239 1.59 17.64 -9.38
N ARG A 240 1.47 17.40 -8.06
CA ARG A 240 2.56 16.82 -7.26
C ARG A 240 2.93 15.41 -7.71
N MET A 241 1.94 14.56 -8.00
CA MET A 241 2.16 13.21 -8.52
C MET A 241 2.77 13.23 -9.92
N VAL A 242 2.31 14.12 -10.81
CA VAL A 242 2.90 14.28 -12.15
C VAL A 242 4.34 14.81 -12.08
N SER A 243 4.64 15.71 -11.14
CA SER A 243 6.03 16.11 -10.87
C SER A 243 6.89 14.92 -10.44
N LEU A 244 6.36 13.98 -9.65
CA LEU A 244 7.06 12.74 -9.31
C LEU A 244 7.26 11.82 -10.54
N GLU A 245 6.27 11.73 -11.45
CA GLU A 245 6.47 11.05 -12.75
C GLU A 245 7.60 11.70 -13.55
N ALA A 246 7.62 13.03 -13.59
CA ALA A 246 8.59 13.80 -14.34
C ALA A 246 10.03 13.59 -13.85
N VAL A 247 10.25 13.64 -12.52
CA VAL A 247 11.60 13.44 -11.94
C VAL A 247 12.05 11.98 -11.95
N SER A 248 11.12 11.03 -11.80
CA SER A 248 11.46 9.61 -11.69
C SER A 248 11.56 8.88 -13.04
N GLY A 249 10.88 9.38 -14.08
CA GLY A 249 10.76 8.67 -15.34
C GLY A 249 9.99 7.34 -15.20
N PHE A 250 9.09 7.24 -14.22
CA PHE A 250 8.19 6.10 -14.04
C PHE A 250 6.74 6.56 -14.12
N ALA A 251 5.97 5.92 -15.01
CA ALA A 251 4.54 6.14 -15.12
C ALA A 251 3.79 5.58 -13.89
N PHE A 252 2.72 6.27 -13.48
CA PHE A 252 1.96 5.96 -12.27
C PHE A 252 1.30 4.56 -12.29
N GLN A 253 0.70 4.15 -13.41
CA GLN A 253 -0.02 2.88 -13.54
C GLN A 253 0.59 2.01 -14.65
N GLY A 254 1.75 1.41 -14.38
CA GLY A 254 2.44 0.54 -15.34
C GLY A 254 3.01 1.35 -16.51
N SER A 255 2.31 1.36 -17.65
CA SER A 255 2.66 2.20 -18.81
C SER A 255 1.81 3.48 -18.92
N ARG A 256 0.75 3.62 -18.10
CA ARG A 256 -0.13 4.79 -18.11
C ARG A 256 0.43 5.89 -17.22
N TRP A 257 0.67 7.05 -17.82
CA TRP A 257 1.09 8.25 -17.12
C TRP A 257 -0.13 8.99 -16.58
N LEU A 258 -0.09 9.39 -15.31
CA LEU A 258 -1.15 10.19 -14.71
C LEU A 258 -1.23 11.58 -15.38
N GLY A 259 -0.08 12.13 -15.78
CA GLY A 259 0.00 13.40 -16.51
C GLY A 259 -0.77 13.46 -17.83
N ASP A 260 -1.13 12.30 -18.40
CA ASP A 260 -1.93 12.22 -19.62
C ASP A 260 -3.43 12.30 -19.38
N VAL A 261 -3.88 12.14 -18.13
CA VAL A 261 -5.31 12.14 -17.78
C VAL A 261 -5.91 13.54 -17.92
N ALA A 262 -5.20 14.57 -17.49
CA ALA A 262 -5.66 15.96 -17.53
C ALA A 262 -4.50 16.94 -17.82
N PRO A 263 -3.87 16.89 -19.01
CA PRO A 263 -2.72 17.73 -19.36
C PRO A 263 -3.04 19.24 -19.35
N GLY A 264 -4.33 19.61 -19.41
CA GLY A 264 -4.79 20.98 -19.26
C GLY A 264 -4.58 21.57 -17.86
N LEU A 265 -4.43 20.72 -16.83
CA LEU A 265 -4.15 21.17 -15.45
C LEU A 265 -2.67 21.44 -15.18
N LEU A 266 -1.80 21.04 -16.10
CA LEU A 266 -0.34 21.19 -15.99
C LEU A 266 0.10 22.53 -16.57
N SER A 267 1.10 23.15 -15.93
CA SER A 267 1.80 24.29 -16.53
C SER A 267 2.59 23.87 -17.77
N ASN A 268 2.99 24.83 -18.62
CA ASN A 268 3.87 24.55 -19.77
C ASN A 268 5.15 23.82 -19.33
N VAL A 269 5.77 24.31 -18.24
CA VAL A 269 6.96 23.69 -17.66
C VAL A 269 6.71 22.23 -17.27
N GLN A 270 5.58 21.93 -16.61
CA GLN A 270 5.26 20.55 -16.22
C GLN A 270 4.99 19.65 -17.43
N ARG A 271 4.36 20.18 -18.48
CA ARG A 271 4.13 19.42 -19.73
C ARG A 271 5.45 19.08 -20.42
N ASP A 272 6.37 20.03 -20.50
CA ASP A 272 7.70 19.82 -21.09
C ASP A 272 8.51 18.81 -20.27
N GLN A 273 8.49 18.94 -18.94
CA GLN A 273 9.14 17.99 -18.04
C GLN A 273 8.56 16.58 -18.14
N LEU A 274 7.24 16.45 -18.27
CA LEU A 274 6.59 15.16 -18.47
C LEU A 274 6.95 14.54 -19.82
N ALA A 275 6.99 15.32 -20.90
CA ALA A 275 7.40 14.86 -22.21
C ALA A 275 8.87 14.36 -22.20
N ALA A 276 9.77 15.12 -21.59
CA ALA A 276 11.16 14.71 -21.39
C ALA A 276 11.26 13.44 -20.53
N ALA A 277 10.44 13.30 -19.49
CA ALA A 277 10.43 12.11 -18.65
C ALA A 277 10.00 10.84 -19.39
N LYS A 278 9.07 10.95 -20.35
CA LYS A 278 8.67 9.83 -21.22
C LYS A 278 9.80 9.38 -22.13
N GLN A 279 10.52 10.33 -22.74
CA GLN A 279 11.70 10.03 -23.56
C GLN A 279 12.78 9.36 -22.73
N ARG A 280 13.10 9.93 -21.56
CA ARG A 280 14.03 9.34 -20.58
C ARG A 280 13.60 7.93 -20.15
N ALA A 281 12.31 7.70 -19.92
CA ALA A 281 11.81 6.38 -19.55
C ALA A 281 11.98 5.33 -20.67
N ALA A 282 11.90 5.74 -21.95
CA ALA A 282 12.16 4.88 -23.09
C ALA A 282 13.65 4.52 -23.18
N LEU A 283 14.52 5.54 -23.16
CA LEU A 283 15.98 5.35 -23.19
C LEU A 283 16.46 4.49 -22.02
N ARG A 284 15.98 4.75 -20.79
CA ARG A 284 16.31 3.91 -19.63
C ARG A 284 16.00 2.43 -19.89
N LYS A 285 14.83 2.12 -20.45
CA LYS A 285 14.44 0.73 -20.72
C LYS A 285 15.37 0.07 -21.74
N GLU A 286 15.78 0.78 -22.77
CA GLU A 286 16.71 0.29 -23.80
C GLU A 286 18.11 0.03 -23.20
N ILE A 287 18.57 0.96 -22.37
CA ILE A 287 19.86 0.87 -21.67
C ILE A 287 19.86 -0.29 -20.67
N GLU A 288 18.86 -0.36 -19.77
CA GLU A 288 18.75 -1.42 -18.76
C GLU A 288 18.46 -2.80 -19.36
N ALA A 289 17.94 -2.90 -20.59
CA ALA A 289 17.71 -4.18 -21.27
C ALA A 289 19.02 -4.96 -21.57
N ARG A 290 20.18 -4.29 -21.52
CA ARG A 290 21.49 -4.93 -21.63
C ARG A 290 21.85 -5.77 -20.40
N ILE A 291 21.25 -5.47 -19.24
CA ILE A 291 21.44 -6.23 -18.01
C ILE A 291 20.65 -7.54 -18.09
N THR A 292 21.36 -8.66 -18.08
CA THR A 292 20.73 -9.98 -18.19
C THR A 292 20.21 -10.48 -16.85
N LYS A 293 19.27 -11.44 -16.88
CA LYS A 293 18.65 -12.00 -15.67
C LYS A 293 19.67 -12.53 -14.63
N PRO A 294 20.77 -13.21 -15.01
CA PRO A 294 21.79 -13.65 -14.05
C PRO A 294 22.53 -12.51 -13.32
N MET A 295 22.55 -11.30 -13.88
CA MET A 295 23.19 -10.12 -13.28
C MET A 295 22.30 -9.44 -12.23
N LEU A 296 20.99 -9.76 -12.22
CA LEU A 296 20.03 -9.14 -11.31
C LEU A 296 20.23 -9.61 -9.86
N TYR A 297 20.07 -8.67 -8.94
CA TYR A 297 20.11 -8.96 -7.51
C TYR A 297 18.89 -9.76 -7.09
N VAL A 298 19.09 -10.67 -6.13
CA VAL A 298 18.01 -11.44 -5.50
C VAL A 298 17.88 -10.96 -4.06
N LYS A 299 16.67 -10.48 -3.70
CA LYS A 299 16.39 -9.90 -2.37
C LYS A 299 17.36 -8.78 -1.97
N GLY A 300 17.85 -8.03 -2.95
CA GLY A 300 18.75 -6.89 -2.76
C GLY A 300 20.24 -7.23 -2.70
N TRP A 301 20.64 -8.46 -3.04
CA TRP A 301 22.04 -8.88 -3.02
C TRP A 301 22.49 -9.49 -4.35
N PRO A 302 23.75 -9.29 -4.77
CA PRO A 302 24.37 -10.12 -5.80
C PRO A 302 24.44 -11.58 -5.33
N THR A 303 24.31 -12.52 -6.26
CA THR A 303 24.37 -13.96 -5.97
C THR A 303 25.73 -14.58 -6.31
N ARG A 304 26.53 -13.87 -7.11
CA ARG A 304 27.88 -14.24 -7.52
C ARG A 304 28.64 -13.01 -8.00
N MET A 305 29.96 -13.16 -8.17
CA MET A 305 30.76 -12.22 -8.93
C MET A 305 30.30 -12.17 -10.39
N LEU A 306 30.41 -11.00 -11.01
CA LEU A 306 30.26 -10.84 -12.44
C LEU A 306 31.52 -11.32 -13.17
N THR A 307 31.38 -11.66 -14.45
CA THR A 307 32.53 -11.75 -15.35
C THR A 307 32.98 -10.34 -15.79
N ASP A 308 34.18 -10.21 -16.36
CA ASP A 308 34.66 -8.93 -16.90
C ASP A 308 33.71 -8.36 -17.96
N ASP A 309 33.15 -9.22 -18.83
CA ASP A 309 32.16 -8.80 -19.84
C ASP A 309 30.86 -8.29 -19.19
N GLU A 310 30.35 -8.98 -18.18
CA GLU A 310 29.13 -8.55 -17.47
C GLU A 310 29.37 -7.25 -16.68
N ALA A 311 30.55 -7.11 -16.06
CA ALA A 311 30.94 -5.88 -15.37
C ALA A 311 31.15 -4.72 -16.35
N SER A 312 31.67 -4.99 -17.56
CA SER A 312 31.80 -4.00 -18.63
C SER A 312 30.42 -3.53 -19.11
N ILE A 313 29.48 -4.46 -19.33
CA ILE A 313 28.08 -4.14 -19.66
C ILE A 313 27.45 -3.28 -18.57
N LEU A 314 27.64 -3.66 -17.30
CA LEU A 314 27.06 -2.94 -16.17
C LEU A 314 27.69 -1.56 -16.01
N ALA A 315 29.01 -1.41 -16.20
CA ALA A 315 29.70 -0.13 -16.16
C ALA A 315 29.13 0.85 -17.20
N ALA A 316 29.06 0.44 -18.48
CA ALA A 316 28.51 1.26 -19.55
C ALA A 316 27.04 1.61 -19.30
N THR A 317 26.23 0.62 -18.87
CA THR A 317 24.83 0.83 -18.50
C THR A 317 24.67 1.87 -17.41
N ARG A 318 25.52 1.81 -16.36
CA ARG A 318 25.47 2.75 -15.24
C ARG A 318 25.90 4.14 -15.64
N ASP A 319 26.93 4.26 -16.47
CA ASP A 319 27.41 5.55 -16.98
C ASP A 319 26.29 6.26 -17.76
N GLU A 320 25.68 5.57 -18.73
CA GLU A 320 24.58 6.13 -19.54
C GLU A 320 23.34 6.50 -18.71
N ILE A 321 22.95 5.70 -17.70
CA ILE A 321 21.84 6.06 -16.81
C ILE A 321 22.21 7.23 -15.90
N SER A 322 23.46 7.32 -15.45
CA SER A 322 23.92 8.43 -14.61
C SER A 322 23.82 9.74 -15.35
N ASP A 323 24.26 9.77 -16.60
CA ASP A 323 24.15 10.93 -17.47
C ASP A 323 22.68 11.28 -17.76
N LEU A 324 21.86 10.28 -18.08
CA LEU A 324 20.45 10.45 -18.41
C LEU A 324 19.62 11.07 -17.26
N TYR A 325 20.01 10.81 -16.01
CA TYR A 325 19.32 11.32 -14.83
C TYR A 325 20.08 12.41 -14.06
N GLY A 326 21.33 12.70 -14.43
CA GLY A 326 22.21 13.58 -13.65
C GLY A 326 22.53 13.00 -12.26
N PHE A 327 22.82 11.71 -12.18
CA PHE A 327 23.20 11.04 -10.94
C PHE A 327 24.71 11.13 -10.70
N ASN A 328 25.10 11.12 -9.43
CA ASN A 328 26.48 11.06 -8.99
C ASN A 328 26.85 9.61 -8.67
N SER A 329 26.73 8.73 -9.66
CA SER A 329 26.93 7.30 -9.44
C SER A 329 28.40 6.97 -9.19
N GLN A 330 28.61 6.05 -8.25
CA GLN A 330 29.89 5.41 -7.96
C GLN A 330 30.01 4.13 -8.80
N HIS A 331 31.17 3.50 -8.80
CA HIS A 331 31.39 2.20 -9.44
C HIS A 331 31.02 2.17 -10.94
N LEU A 332 31.69 3.00 -11.74
CA LEU A 332 31.48 3.15 -13.20
C LEU A 332 32.56 2.47 -14.04
N THR A 333 33.47 1.71 -13.43
CA THR A 333 34.50 0.93 -14.12
C THR A 333 34.42 -0.53 -13.71
N VAL A 334 34.92 -1.42 -14.58
CA VAL A 334 34.98 -2.88 -14.32
C VAL A 334 35.62 -3.18 -12.95
N SER A 335 36.79 -2.59 -12.65
CA SER A 335 37.47 -2.80 -11.36
C SER A 335 36.61 -2.38 -10.18
N SER A 336 36.08 -1.15 -10.22
CA SER A 336 35.26 -0.62 -9.11
C SER A 336 33.95 -1.39 -8.90
N ILE A 337 33.38 -1.99 -9.96
CA ILE A 337 32.21 -2.87 -9.88
C ILE A 337 32.58 -4.18 -9.20
N HIS A 338 33.70 -4.80 -9.59
CA HIS A 338 34.18 -6.03 -8.96
C HIS A 338 34.48 -5.83 -7.47
N GLU A 339 35.16 -4.74 -7.11
CA GLU A 339 35.40 -4.37 -5.71
C GLU A 339 34.09 -4.27 -4.92
N ARG A 340 33.09 -3.58 -5.47
CA ARG A 340 31.79 -3.44 -4.82
C ARG A 340 31.02 -4.75 -4.72
N TYR A 341 31.06 -5.59 -5.75
CA TYR A 341 30.41 -6.91 -5.73
C TYR A 341 31.05 -7.82 -4.68
N ALA A 342 32.38 -7.80 -4.54
CA ALA A 342 33.08 -8.56 -3.51
C ALA A 342 32.65 -8.12 -2.10
N ASP A 343 32.63 -6.81 -1.85
CA ASP A 343 32.15 -6.23 -0.59
C ASP A 343 30.69 -6.61 -0.28
N LEU A 344 29.77 -6.49 -1.25
CA LEU A 344 28.38 -6.87 -1.08
C LEU A 344 28.19 -8.37 -0.81
N LEU A 345 28.98 -9.24 -1.46
CA LEU A 345 28.93 -10.68 -1.21
C LEU A 345 29.44 -11.03 0.18
N GLU A 346 30.50 -10.36 0.65
CA GLU A 346 31.02 -10.53 2.01
C GLU A 346 29.98 -10.08 3.06
N GLN A 347 29.37 -8.90 2.86
CA GLN A 347 28.30 -8.40 3.72
C GLN A 347 27.08 -9.34 3.76
N SER A 348 26.69 -9.89 2.59
CA SER A 348 25.61 -10.87 2.49
C SER A 348 25.93 -12.15 3.29
N ALA A 349 27.15 -12.68 3.15
CA ALA A 349 27.61 -13.85 3.88
C ALA A 349 27.65 -13.61 5.39
N ALA A 350 28.14 -12.45 5.84
CA ALA A 350 28.16 -12.05 7.24
C ALA A 350 26.73 -11.95 7.82
N ARG A 351 25.79 -11.39 7.05
CA ARG A 351 24.38 -11.28 7.45
C ARG A 351 23.69 -12.64 7.56
N LEU A 352 24.01 -13.58 6.68
CA LEU A 352 23.48 -14.94 6.76
C LEU A 352 23.99 -15.67 8.00
N LYS A 353 25.29 -15.53 8.32
CA LYS A 353 25.89 -16.08 9.55
C LYS A 353 25.26 -15.50 10.81
N SER A 354 25.03 -14.18 10.87
CA SER A 354 24.39 -13.56 12.03
C SER A 354 22.94 -13.98 12.21
N THR A 355 22.18 -14.10 11.12
CA THR A 355 20.79 -14.57 11.16
C THR A 355 20.69 -16.03 11.61
N ALA A 356 21.61 -16.89 11.14
CA ALA A 356 21.68 -18.30 11.57
C ALA A 356 21.98 -18.41 13.07
N SER A 357 22.97 -17.66 13.57
CA SER A 357 23.33 -17.64 15.00
C SER A 357 22.17 -17.15 15.89
N ILE A 358 21.41 -16.15 15.46
CA ILE A 358 20.21 -15.67 16.17
C ILE A 358 19.13 -16.75 16.23
N ASN A 359 18.91 -17.48 15.13
CA ASN A 359 17.92 -18.56 15.08
C ASN A 359 18.33 -19.76 15.95
N GLU A 360 19.59 -20.16 15.93
CA GLU A 360 20.13 -21.21 16.82
C GLU A 360 19.99 -20.83 18.30
N THR A 361 20.26 -19.57 18.64
CA THR A 361 20.08 -19.06 20.01
C THR A 361 18.61 -19.08 20.44
N ARG A 362 17.67 -18.75 19.54
CA ARG A 362 16.22 -18.82 19.80
C ARG A 362 15.73 -20.24 19.95
N GLU A 363 16.19 -21.18 19.13
CA GLU A 363 15.85 -22.60 19.26
C GLU A 363 16.42 -23.21 20.55
N ALA A 364 17.65 -22.87 20.92
CA ALA A 364 18.25 -23.30 22.18
C ALA A 364 17.51 -22.74 23.40
N ALA A 365 17.02 -21.49 23.33
CA ALA A 365 16.19 -20.90 24.37
C ALA A 365 14.81 -21.59 24.47
N MET A 366 14.18 -21.93 23.34
CA MET A 366 12.92 -22.69 23.33
C MET A 366 13.07 -24.11 23.91
N ARG A 367 14.19 -24.79 23.65
CA ARG A 367 14.47 -26.12 24.20
C ARG A 367 14.76 -26.15 25.71
N ARG A 368 15.12 -25.01 26.32
CA ARG A 368 15.35 -24.88 27.77
C ARG A 368 14.08 -24.56 28.58
N VAL A 369 12.97 -24.29 27.90
CA VAL A 369 11.68 -23.92 28.51
C VAL A 369 10.67 -25.09 28.43
N VAL A 370 11.10 -26.26 27.93
CA VAL A 370 10.32 -27.52 27.93
C VAL A 370 10.82 -28.44 29.04
#